data_AF-A0AA39IYA4-F1
#
_entry.id   AF-A0AA39IYA4-F1
#
_cell.length_a   1.000
_cell.length_b   1.000
_cell.length_c   1.000
_cell.angle_alpha   90.00
_cell.angle_beta   90.00
_cell.angle_gamma   90.00
#
_symmetry.space_group_name_H-M   'P 1'
#
loop_
_entity.id
_entity.type
_entity.pdbx_description
1 polymer ?
#
loop_
_entity_poly.entity_id
_entity_poly.type
_entity_poly.pdbx_seq_one_letter_code
_entity_poly.pdbx_strand_id
1 'polypeptide(L)'
;MGLSSYKANIQGLRNLIDFALASQARLVYASSIGVFQSAADDHPQAETHIDAETAQGNGYGESKWVSEEILRLAPGLRYLVVRVGQLSGDSNGTWKVNEWLPSVIQSAPFLGCLPNEDKPVSWLPVHVAAQAIVDRIDILSPIIHIVHPKPAQWSKLAQVISEELNVELVPYAQWFKLLEKSALDAAALPAMRLLSYYKRNAEALLVKDTEAFGLPKVSAELVTAADFPQLDDNEVKKWLAYWRRVGMI
;
A
#
# COMPACT_ATOMS: atom_id res chain seq x y z
N MET A 1 -2.37 -12.75 9.17
CA MET A 1 -3.63 -13.36 8.70
C MET A 1 -3.34 -14.19 7.46
N GLY A 2 -3.89 -15.40 7.37
CA GLY A 2 -3.75 -16.27 6.19
C GLY A 2 -4.86 -16.06 5.17
N LEU A 3 -4.68 -16.59 3.95
CA LEU A 3 -5.63 -16.51 2.83
C LEU A 3 -7.07 -16.93 3.20
N SER A 4 -7.23 -17.92 4.07
CA SER A 4 -8.55 -18.41 4.52
C SER A 4 -9.44 -17.31 5.13
N SER A 5 -8.84 -16.26 5.70
CA SER A 5 -9.57 -15.12 6.27
C SER A 5 -10.31 -14.29 5.21
N TYR A 6 -9.95 -14.44 3.93
CA TYR A 6 -10.52 -13.70 2.79
C TYR A 6 -11.56 -14.49 2.00
N LYS A 7 -11.98 -15.67 2.49
CA LYS A 7 -12.99 -16.51 1.81
C LYS A 7 -14.26 -15.75 1.46
N ALA A 8 -14.76 -14.90 2.38
CA ALA A 8 -15.95 -14.09 2.14
C ALA A 8 -15.75 -13.06 1.02
N ASN A 9 -14.57 -12.43 0.94
CA ASN A 9 -14.23 -11.48 -0.12
C ASN A 9 -14.18 -12.16 -1.50
N ILE A 10 -13.55 -13.35 -1.57
CA ILE A 10 -13.43 -14.13 -2.80
C ILE A 10 -14.82 -14.63 -3.24
N GLN A 11 -15.66 -15.08 -2.31
CA GLN A 11 -17.04 -15.46 -2.62
C GLN A 11 -17.86 -14.27 -3.14
N GLY A 12 -17.71 -13.09 -2.53
CA GLY A 12 -18.34 -11.87 -3.01
C GLY A 12 -17.96 -11.54 -4.45
N LEU A 13 -16.67 -11.69 -4.79
CA LEU A 13 -16.20 -11.52 -6.17
C LEU A 13 -16.85 -12.51 -7.14
N ARG A 14 -16.94 -13.80 -6.79
CA ARG A 14 -17.62 -14.79 -7.64
C ARG A 14 -19.07 -14.41 -7.91
N ASN A 15 -19.80 -13.94 -6.90
CA ASN A 15 -21.17 -13.49 -7.08
C ASN A 15 -21.25 -12.27 -8.01
N LEU A 16 -20.31 -11.32 -7.92
CA LEU A 16 -20.23 -10.17 -8.81
C LEU A 16 -19.88 -10.56 -10.26
N ILE A 17 -19.06 -11.59 -10.44
CA ILE A 17 -18.75 -12.13 -11.78
C ILE A 17 -20.01 -12.72 -12.41
N ASP A 18 -20.77 -13.51 -11.66
CA ASP A 18 -22.01 -14.11 -12.18
C ASP A 18 -23.02 -13.01 -12.58
N PHE A 19 -23.13 -11.95 -11.78
CA PHE A 19 -23.94 -10.77 -12.11
C PHE A 19 -23.43 -10.03 -13.37
N ALA A 20 -22.11 -9.82 -13.48
CA ALA A 20 -21.50 -9.15 -14.62
C ALA A 20 -21.69 -9.94 -15.93
N LEU A 21 -21.57 -11.26 -15.89
CA LEU A 21 -21.84 -12.14 -17.03
C LEU A 21 -23.32 -12.08 -17.45
N ALA A 22 -24.24 -12.15 -16.49
CA ALA A 22 -25.67 -12.09 -16.77
C ALA A 22 -26.11 -10.74 -17.38
N SER A 23 -25.49 -9.65 -16.93
CA SER A 23 -25.79 -8.28 -17.39
C SER A 23 -24.89 -7.80 -18.54
N GLN A 24 -23.92 -8.61 -18.97
CA GLN A 24 -22.87 -8.21 -19.92
C GLN A 24 -22.09 -6.96 -19.47
N ALA A 25 -22.05 -6.67 -18.17
CA ALA A 25 -21.35 -5.53 -17.60
C ALA A 25 -19.84 -5.75 -17.59
N ARG A 26 -19.07 -4.66 -17.65
CA ARG A 26 -17.63 -4.70 -17.38
C ARG A 26 -17.41 -4.65 -15.87
N LEU A 27 -16.59 -5.54 -15.35
CA LEU A 27 -16.22 -5.57 -13.93
C LEU A 27 -14.86 -4.92 -13.72
N VAL A 28 -14.81 -3.84 -12.93
CA VAL A 28 -13.55 -3.20 -12.51
C VAL A 28 -13.21 -3.69 -11.10
N TYR A 29 -12.10 -4.40 -10.95
CA TYR A 29 -11.65 -4.97 -9.70
C TYR A 29 -10.45 -4.20 -9.12
N ALA A 30 -10.63 -3.62 -7.94
CA ALA A 30 -9.54 -3.02 -7.18
C ALA A 30 -8.66 -4.10 -6.53
N SER A 31 -7.55 -4.42 -7.19
CA SER A 31 -6.46 -5.22 -6.67
C SER A 31 -5.40 -4.34 -5.97
N SER A 32 -4.20 -4.86 -5.74
CA SER A 32 -3.13 -4.14 -5.06
C SER A 32 -1.76 -4.56 -5.57
N ILE A 33 -0.80 -3.64 -5.59
CA ILE A 33 0.61 -3.98 -5.85
C ILE A 33 1.20 -4.93 -4.79
N GLY A 34 0.49 -5.15 -3.67
CA GLY A 34 0.85 -6.16 -2.67
C GLY A 34 0.91 -7.60 -3.21
N VAL A 35 0.43 -7.85 -4.43
CA VAL A 35 0.63 -9.12 -5.15
C VAL A 35 2.10 -9.34 -5.56
N PHE A 36 2.97 -8.33 -5.44
CA PHE A 36 4.39 -8.42 -5.78
C PHE A 36 5.32 -8.59 -4.57
N GLN A 37 4.77 -8.88 -3.37
CA GLN A 37 5.57 -8.93 -2.14
C GLN A 37 6.75 -9.92 -2.18
N SER A 38 6.60 -11.02 -2.93
CA SER A 38 7.61 -12.07 -3.06
C SER A 38 8.26 -12.09 -4.43
N ALA A 39 8.05 -11.06 -5.24
CA ALA A 39 8.80 -10.87 -6.48
C ALA A 39 10.31 -11.01 -6.20
N ALA A 40 10.95 -11.88 -6.99
CA ALA A 40 12.37 -12.15 -6.91
C ALA A 40 13.19 -11.11 -7.68
N ASP A 41 12.55 -10.40 -8.61
CA ASP A 41 13.22 -9.49 -9.52
C ASP A 41 13.57 -8.16 -8.85
N ASP A 42 14.72 -7.65 -9.28
CA ASP A 42 15.32 -6.37 -8.92
C ASP A 42 14.91 -5.22 -9.85
N HIS A 43 13.88 -5.42 -10.67
CA HIS A 43 13.31 -4.41 -11.56
C HIS A 43 11.84 -4.07 -11.22
N PRO A 44 11.35 -2.89 -11.64
CA PRO A 44 9.94 -2.55 -11.53
C PRO A 44 9.05 -3.60 -12.20
N GLN A 45 8.00 -4.01 -11.49
CA GLN A 45 7.06 -5.04 -11.93
C GLN A 45 6.06 -4.48 -12.95
N ALA A 46 5.86 -5.22 -14.05
CA ALA A 46 5.02 -4.80 -15.16
C ALA A 46 3.52 -5.09 -14.96
N GLU A 47 2.68 -4.44 -15.77
CA GLU A 47 1.21 -4.61 -15.80
C GLU A 47 0.80 -5.94 -16.50
N THR A 48 1.40 -7.06 -16.06
CA THR A 48 1.16 -8.39 -16.62
C THR A 48 0.61 -9.35 -15.56
N HIS A 49 0.10 -10.49 -16.03
CA HIS A 49 -0.18 -11.62 -15.15
C HIS A 49 1.12 -12.11 -14.50
N ILE A 50 0.98 -12.66 -13.30
CA ILE A 50 2.10 -13.19 -12.50
C ILE A 50 1.75 -14.55 -11.93
N ASP A 51 2.77 -15.31 -11.58
CA ASP A 51 2.63 -16.61 -10.94
C ASP A 51 2.29 -16.47 -9.44
N ALA A 52 1.79 -17.56 -8.86
CA ALA A 52 1.34 -17.59 -7.46
C ALA A 52 2.48 -17.29 -6.47
N GLU A 53 3.68 -17.74 -6.81
CA GLU A 53 4.92 -17.60 -6.05
C GLU A 53 5.25 -16.12 -5.80
N THR A 54 5.02 -15.25 -6.80
CA THR A 54 5.24 -13.81 -6.68
C THR A 54 4.32 -13.16 -5.63
N ALA A 55 3.11 -13.68 -5.49
CA ALA A 55 2.09 -13.17 -4.56
C ALA A 55 2.12 -13.85 -3.17
N GLN A 56 2.87 -14.93 -3.00
CA GLN A 56 2.92 -15.70 -1.77
C GLN A 56 3.53 -14.89 -0.61
N GLY A 57 3.07 -15.13 0.63
CA GLY A 57 3.77 -14.64 1.84
C GLY A 57 2.88 -13.90 2.84
N ASN A 58 1.70 -13.46 2.40
CA ASN A 58 0.69 -12.88 3.27
C ASN A 58 -0.69 -13.06 2.66
N GLY A 59 -1.69 -13.31 3.50
CA GLY A 59 -3.04 -13.65 3.03
C GLY A 59 -3.73 -12.54 2.24
N TYR A 60 -3.38 -11.27 2.44
CA TYR A 60 -3.92 -10.16 1.65
C TYR A 60 -3.43 -10.23 0.20
N GLY A 61 -2.12 -10.28 -0.02
CA GLY A 61 -1.51 -10.40 -1.36
C GLY A 61 -2.01 -11.65 -2.09
N GLU A 62 -2.02 -12.79 -1.41
CA GLU A 62 -2.55 -14.06 -1.93
C GLU A 62 -4.02 -13.93 -2.34
N SER A 63 -4.86 -13.27 -1.52
CA SER A 63 -6.29 -13.12 -1.83
C SER A 63 -6.54 -12.25 -3.05
N LYS A 64 -5.70 -11.23 -3.26
CA LYS A 64 -5.76 -10.35 -4.43
C LYS A 64 -5.35 -11.09 -5.69
N TRP A 65 -4.26 -11.85 -5.64
CA TRP A 65 -3.84 -12.68 -6.77
C TRP A 65 -4.87 -13.76 -7.13
N VAL A 66 -5.42 -14.48 -6.14
CA VAL A 66 -6.49 -15.47 -6.37
C VAL A 66 -7.71 -14.81 -7.04
N SER A 67 -8.05 -13.59 -6.63
CA SER A 67 -9.15 -12.83 -7.22
C SER A 67 -8.87 -12.45 -8.68
N GLU A 68 -7.65 -12.01 -8.99
CA GLU A 68 -7.21 -11.73 -10.37
C GLU A 68 -7.29 -12.98 -11.26
N GLU A 69 -6.87 -14.13 -10.75
CA GLU A 69 -6.93 -15.40 -11.48
C GLU A 69 -8.36 -15.88 -11.73
N ILE A 70 -9.25 -15.71 -10.75
CA ILE A 70 -10.67 -16.02 -10.92
C ILE A 70 -11.30 -15.15 -12.03
N LEU A 71 -10.92 -13.87 -12.11
CA LEU A 71 -11.37 -12.98 -13.18
C LEU A 71 -10.82 -13.41 -14.54
N ARG A 72 -9.53 -13.72 -14.61
CA ARG A 72 -8.83 -14.16 -15.82
C ARG A 72 -9.43 -15.44 -16.40
N LEU A 73 -9.79 -16.37 -15.53
CA LEU A 73 -10.32 -17.68 -15.91
C LEU A 73 -11.84 -17.68 -16.19
N ALA A 74 -12.55 -16.56 -16.01
CA ALA A 74 -13.98 -16.46 -16.25
C ALA A 74 -14.30 -16.19 -17.74
N PRO A 75 -14.79 -17.18 -18.51
CA PRO A 75 -14.99 -17.02 -19.94
C PRO A 75 -16.09 -15.99 -20.25
N GLY A 76 -15.82 -15.10 -21.21
CA GLY A 76 -16.78 -14.07 -21.64
C GLY A 76 -16.91 -12.88 -20.69
N LEU A 77 -16.20 -12.87 -19.55
CA LEU A 77 -16.19 -11.72 -18.65
C LEU A 77 -15.35 -10.59 -19.23
N ARG A 78 -15.92 -9.39 -19.34
CA ARG A 78 -15.16 -8.16 -19.56
C ARG A 78 -14.70 -7.64 -18.21
N TYR A 79 -13.41 -7.53 -17.99
CA TYR A 79 -12.88 -7.04 -16.71
C TYR A 79 -11.72 -6.05 -16.87
N LEU A 80 -11.42 -5.35 -15.79
CA LEU A 80 -10.23 -4.55 -15.59
C LEU A 80 -9.73 -4.80 -14.16
N VAL A 81 -8.50 -5.27 -14.02
CA VAL A 81 -7.80 -5.34 -12.75
C VAL A 81 -7.03 -4.04 -12.55
N VAL A 82 -7.28 -3.36 -11.46
CA VAL A 82 -6.56 -2.15 -11.07
C VAL A 82 -5.72 -2.47 -9.84
N ARG A 83 -4.40 -2.67 -9.98
CA ARG A 83 -3.50 -2.86 -8.84
C ARG A 83 -3.14 -1.50 -8.26
N VAL A 84 -3.74 -1.19 -7.12
CA VAL A 84 -3.54 0.10 -6.44
C VAL A 84 -2.30 0.03 -5.54
N GLY A 85 -1.51 1.10 -5.59
CA GLY A 85 -0.40 1.37 -4.68
C GLY A 85 -0.83 1.66 -3.25
N GLN A 86 0.12 2.13 -2.44
CA GLN A 86 -0.21 2.65 -1.11
C GLN A 86 -1.05 3.93 -1.25
N LEU A 87 -2.22 3.90 -0.62
CA LEU A 87 -3.09 5.06 -0.51
C LEU A 87 -2.73 5.87 0.74
N SER A 88 -2.67 7.19 0.61
CA SER A 88 -2.50 8.14 1.70
C SER A 88 -3.81 8.88 1.97
N GLY A 89 -3.76 9.89 2.86
CA GLY A 89 -4.94 10.63 3.28
C GLY A 89 -5.76 11.23 2.14
N ASP A 90 -7.04 11.44 2.40
CA ASP A 90 -7.92 12.22 1.52
C ASP A 90 -7.48 13.70 1.45
N SER A 91 -8.11 14.50 0.60
CA SER A 91 -8.05 15.96 0.46
C SER A 91 -8.02 16.72 1.81
N ASN A 92 -8.69 16.19 2.83
CA ASN A 92 -8.74 16.73 4.20
C ASN A 92 -7.78 16.03 5.19
N GLY A 93 -6.82 15.26 4.69
CA GLY A 93 -5.88 14.47 5.49
C GLY A 93 -6.45 13.21 6.14
N THR A 94 -7.70 12.84 5.83
CA THR A 94 -8.36 11.70 6.46
C THR A 94 -7.69 10.40 6.05
N TRP A 95 -7.01 9.77 7.00
CA TRP A 95 -6.32 8.49 6.82
C TRP A 95 -6.60 7.58 8.01
N LYS A 96 -7.14 6.39 7.74
CA LYS A 96 -7.50 5.37 8.72
C LYS A 96 -6.38 5.11 9.74
N VAL A 97 -6.68 5.30 11.02
CA VAL A 97 -5.71 5.19 12.14
C VAL A 97 -5.18 3.78 12.39
N ASN A 98 -5.92 2.76 11.98
CA ASN A 98 -5.56 1.34 12.17
C ASN A 98 -4.94 0.78 10.88
N GLU A 99 -3.86 1.42 10.41
CA GLU A 99 -3.04 0.97 9.28
C GLU A 99 -1.56 0.97 9.68
N TRP A 100 -0.70 0.42 8.82
CA TRP A 100 0.70 0.23 9.14
C TRP A 100 1.41 1.58 9.41
N LEU A 101 1.37 2.55 8.49
CA LEU A 101 2.08 3.81 8.69
C LEU A 101 1.55 4.62 9.88
N PRO A 102 0.23 4.81 10.06
CA PRO A 102 -0.31 5.50 11.23
C PRO A 102 0.10 4.83 12.54
N SER A 103 0.22 3.49 12.58
CA SER A 103 0.69 2.79 13.78
C SER A 103 2.16 3.04 14.10
N VAL A 104 3.02 3.26 13.08
CA VAL A 104 4.41 3.70 13.26
C VAL A 104 4.45 5.10 13.88
N ILE A 105 3.67 6.03 13.31
CA ILE A 105 3.60 7.43 13.74
C ILE A 105 3.05 7.53 15.17
N GLN A 106 1.99 6.78 15.48
CA GLN A 106 1.39 6.74 16.82
C GLN A 106 2.35 6.16 17.87
N SER A 107 3.24 5.26 17.46
CA SER A 107 4.25 4.65 18.36
C SER A 107 5.48 5.53 18.57
N ALA A 108 5.68 6.56 17.73
CA ALA A 108 6.90 7.34 17.70
C ALA A 108 7.22 8.09 19.00
N PRO A 109 6.26 8.77 19.68
CA PRO A 109 6.54 9.47 20.93
C PRO A 109 7.02 8.54 22.05
N PHE A 110 6.58 7.27 22.04
CA PHE A 110 6.96 6.26 23.03
C PHE A 110 8.30 5.59 22.71
N LEU A 111 8.62 5.40 21.43
CA LEU A 111 9.92 4.89 20.99
C LEU A 111 11.00 5.97 20.91
N GLY A 112 10.62 7.26 20.92
CA GLY A 112 11.51 8.40 20.75
C GLY A 112 12.05 8.57 19.32
N CYS A 113 11.58 7.78 18.35
CA CYS A 113 12.10 7.81 16.99
C CYS A 113 11.10 7.33 15.92
N LEU A 114 11.39 7.67 14.67
CA LEU A 114 10.72 7.22 13.44
C LEU A 114 11.71 6.55 12.49
N PRO A 115 11.25 5.56 11.69
CA PRO A 115 12.07 4.97 10.64
C PRO A 115 12.24 5.96 9.48
N ASN A 116 13.49 6.17 9.08
CA ASN A 116 13.88 6.94 7.92
C ASN A 116 14.62 6.08 6.92
N GLU A 117 14.42 6.40 5.64
CA GLU A 117 15.03 5.73 4.50
C GLU A 117 15.25 6.74 3.37
N ASP A 118 16.41 6.64 2.72
CA ASP A 118 16.71 7.42 1.52
C ASP A 118 16.18 6.70 0.27
N LYS A 119 14.87 6.42 0.28
CA LYS A 119 14.14 5.73 -0.80
C LYS A 119 12.87 6.50 -1.18
N PRO A 120 12.40 6.37 -2.44
CA PRO A 120 11.17 6.98 -2.87
C PRO A 120 9.92 6.29 -2.30
N VAL A 121 8.80 6.99 -2.33
CA VAL A 121 7.44 6.49 -2.07
C VAL A 121 6.49 6.93 -3.19
N SER A 122 5.84 5.97 -3.84
CA SER A 122 4.87 6.20 -4.93
C SER A 122 3.42 6.25 -4.44
N TRP A 123 3.17 6.92 -3.31
CA TRP A 123 1.87 6.92 -2.65
C TRP A 123 0.90 7.92 -3.28
N LEU A 124 -0.39 7.59 -3.27
CA LEU A 124 -1.46 8.43 -3.83
C LEU A 124 -2.49 8.81 -2.76
N PRO A 125 -2.90 10.09 -2.66
CA PRO A 125 -4.10 10.44 -1.91
C PRO A 125 -5.31 9.65 -2.40
N VAL A 126 -6.17 9.18 -1.49
CA VAL A 126 -7.28 8.27 -1.87
C VAL A 126 -8.23 8.85 -2.92
N HIS A 127 -8.56 10.14 -2.83
CA HIS A 127 -9.42 10.82 -3.80
C HIS A 127 -8.80 10.90 -5.19
N VAL A 128 -7.47 11.05 -5.24
CA VAL A 128 -6.70 11.08 -6.48
C VAL A 128 -6.70 9.71 -7.13
N ALA A 129 -6.43 8.65 -6.37
CA ALA A 129 -6.50 7.28 -6.88
C ALA A 129 -7.92 6.91 -7.36
N ALA A 130 -8.96 7.35 -6.66
CA ALA A 130 -10.35 7.14 -7.07
C ALA A 130 -10.64 7.79 -8.43
N GLN A 131 -10.24 9.06 -8.62
CA GLN A 131 -10.39 9.75 -9.90
C GLN A 131 -9.60 9.03 -11.01
N ALA A 132 -8.36 8.63 -10.73
CA ALA A 132 -7.51 7.90 -11.67
C ALA A 132 -8.14 6.60 -12.19
N ILE A 133 -8.86 5.88 -11.30
CA ILE A 133 -9.59 4.66 -11.65
C ILE A 133 -10.78 4.99 -12.55
N VAL A 134 -11.57 6.00 -12.19
CA VAL A 134 -12.75 6.43 -12.96
C VAL A 134 -12.35 6.83 -14.38
N ASP A 135 -11.25 7.58 -14.54
CA ASP A 135 -10.76 8.04 -15.84
C ASP A 135 -10.26 6.89 -16.75
N ARG A 136 -10.10 5.68 -16.20
CA ARG A 136 -9.48 4.53 -16.87
C ARG A 136 -10.38 3.30 -16.98
N ILE A 137 -11.64 3.40 -16.60
CA ILE A 137 -12.59 2.25 -16.65
C ILE A 137 -12.74 1.64 -18.05
N ASP A 138 -12.52 2.43 -19.10
CA ASP A 138 -12.68 2.03 -20.50
C ASP A 138 -11.39 1.50 -21.14
N ILE A 139 -10.28 1.44 -20.40
CA ILE A 139 -9.00 0.96 -20.95
C ILE A 139 -9.10 -0.49 -21.42
N LEU A 140 -8.49 -0.83 -22.56
CA LEU A 140 -8.60 -2.19 -23.11
C LEU A 140 -7.65 -3.18 -22.43
N SER A 141 -6.60 -2.71 -21.78
CA SER A 141 -5.69 -3.56 -21.01
C SER A 141 -6.43 -4.27 -19.87
N PRO A 142 -6.13 -5.57 -19.63
CA PRO A 142 -6.80 -6.32 -18.57
C PRO A 142 -6.30 -5.95 -17.17
N ILE A 143 -5.07 -5.41 -17.07
CA ILE A 143 -4.41 -5.05 -15.80
C ILE A 143 -3.79 -3.66 -15.97
N ILE A 144 -3.94 -2.81 -14.95
CA ILE A 144 -3.24 -1.53 -14.83
C ILE A 144 -2.72 -1.33 -13.40
N HIS A 145 -1.67 -0.53 -13.25
CA HIS A 145 -1.13 -0.10 -11.97
C HIS A 145 -1.54 1.36 -11.70
N ILE A 146 -2.10 1.62 -10.53
CA ILE A 146 -2.39 2.99 -10.05
C ILE A 146 -1.45 3.28 -8.89
N VAL A 147 -0.30 3.85 -9.21
CA VAL A 147 0.73 4.35 -8.29
C VAL A 147 1.14 5.76 -8.69
N HIS A 148 1.78 6.50 -7.80
CA HIS A 148 2.21 7.86 -8.11
C HIS A 148 3.33 7.86 -9.17
N PRO A 149 3.16 8.50 -10.35
CA PRO A 149 4.15 8.48 -11.44
C PRO A 149 5.38 9.35 -11.18
N LYS A 150 5.32 10.24 -10.17
CA LYS A 150 6.47 11.03 -9.67
C LYS A 150 6.70 10.75 -8.18
N PRO A 151 7.43 9.69 -7.81
CA PRO A 151 7.57 9.29 -6.41
C PRO A 151 8.17 10.41 -5.54
N ALA A 152 7.69 10.59 -4.31
CA ALA A 152 8.27 11.54 -3.37
C ALA A 152 9.40 10.90 -2.56
N GLN A 153 10.38 11.68 -2.10
CA GLN A 153 11.44 11.12 -1.25
C GLN A 153 10.91 10.93 0.17
N TRP A 154 10.95 9.70 0.70
CA TRP A 154 10.45 9.43 2.06
C TRP A 154 11.16 10.28 3.12
N SER A 155 12.47 10.46 3.01
CA SER A 155 13.26 11.24 3.98
C SER A 155 12.77 12.68 4.14
N LYS A 156 12.23 13.30 3.09
CA LYS A 156 11.61 14.63 3.19
C LYS A 156 10.31 14.60 3.98
N LEU A 157 9.44 13.65 3.68
CA LEU A 157 8.16 13.50 4.39
C LEU A 157 8.38 13.12 5.86
N ALA A 158 9.33 12.20 6.12
CA ALA A 158 9.72 11.78 7.46
C ALA A 158 10.27 12.94 8.30
N GLN A 159 11.03 13.86 7.69
CA GLN A 159 11.55 15.05 8.36
C GLN A 159 10.42 15.94 8.90
N VAL A 160 9.37 16.17 8.11
CA VAL A 160 8.20 16.93 8.56
C VAL A 160 7.51 16.26 9.75
N ILE A 161 7.34 14.92 9.71
CA ILE A 161 6.72 14.17 10.82
C ILE A 161 7.60 14.24 12.07
N SER A 162 8.91 14.08 11.90
CA SER A 162 9.91 14.14 12.96
C SER A 162 9.88 15.48 13.70
N GLU A 163 9.85 16.60 12.96
CA GLU A 163 9.76 17.94 13.53
C GLU A 163 8.43 18.17 14.26
N GLU A 164 7.32 17.74 13.67
CA GLU A 164 5.97 17.90 14.23
C GLU A 164 5.70 17.05 15.47
N LEU A 165 6.42 15.93 15.64
CA LEU A 165 6.32 15.04 16.79
C LEU A 165 7.49 15.17 17.77
N ASN A 166 8.53 15.94 17.42
CA ASN A 166 9.76 16.11 18.20
C ASN A 166 10.42 14.76 18.58
N VAL A 167 10.67 13.92 17.57
CA VAL A 167 11.30 12.60 17.69
C VAL A 167 12.48 12.47 16.72
N GLU A 168 13.41 11.54 16.95
CA GLU A 168 14.56 11.37 16.05
C GLU A 168 14.23 10.53 14.81
N LEU A 169 14.92 10.79 13.70
CA LEU A 169 14.91 9.90 12.54
C LEU A 169 16.07 8.89 12.64
N VAL A 170 15.75 7.60 12.55
CA VAL A 170 16.75 6.52 12.59
C VAL A 170 16.58 5.57 11.40
N PRO A 171 17.63 4.85 10.97
CA PRO A 171 17.49 3.85 9.91
C PRO A 171 16.40 2.82 10.23
N TYR A 172 15.66 2.37 9.22
CA TYR A 172 14.56 1.40 9.40
C TYR A 172 14.96 0.17 10.23
N ALA A 173 16.14 -0.40 9.97
CA ALA A 173 16.65 -1.56 10.71
C ALA A 173 16.92 -1.27 12.21
N GLN A 174 17.31 -0.04 12.54
CA GLN A 174 17.48 0.40 13.94
C GLN A 174 16.11 0.60 14.60
N TRP A 175 15.18 1.27 13.93
CA TRP A 175 13.81 1.45 14.41
C TRP A 175 13.14 0.10 14.72
N PHE A 176 13.25 -0.87 13.79
CA PHE A 176 12.67 -2.20 13.98
C PHE A 176 13.27 -2.93 15.20
N LYS A 177 14.58 -2.83 15.41
CA LYS A 177 15.24 -3.41 16.61
C LYS A 177 14.76 -2.78 17.91
N LEU A 178 14.47 -1.48 17.93
CA LEU A 178 13.91 -0.79 19.09
C LEU A 178 12.47 -1.24 19.35
N LEU A 179 11.66 -1.35 18.30
CA LEU A 179 10.30 -1.88 18.40
C LEU A 179 10.30 -3.32 18.95
N GLU A 180 11.13 -4.22 18.38
CA GLU A 180 11.21 -5.63 18.78
C GLU A 180 11.64 -5.82 20.24
N LYS A 181 12.52 -4.94 20.75
CA LYS A 181 13.04 -5.01 22.12
C LYS A 181 12.18 -4.27 23.15
N SER A 182 11.14 -3.55 22.72
CA SER A 182 10.33 -2.77 23.62
C SER A 182 9.58 -3.65 24.61
N ALA A 183 9.57 -3.26 25.89
CA ALA A 183 8.77 -3.89 26.93
C ALA A 183 7.32 -3.37 26.96
N LEU A 184 7.00 -2.34 26.18
CA LEU A 184 5.66 -1.78 26.09
C LEU A 184 4.74 -2.68 25.27
N ASP A 185 3.47 -2.73 25.65
CA ASP A 185 2.46 -3.52 24.96
C ASP A 185 1.87 -2.82 23.73
N ALA A 186 0.97 -3.50 23.03
CA ALA A 186 0.29 -2.98 21.85
C ALA A 186 -0.77 -1.89 22.12
N ALA A 187 -1.06 -1.58 23.39
CA ALA A 187 -1.89 -0.44 23.75
C ALA A 187 -1.08 0.86 23.73
N ALA A 188 0.15 0.82 24.27
CA ALA A 188 1.09 1.94 24.22
C ALA A 188 1.87 2.02 22.89
N LEU A 189 2.17 0.89 22.25
CA LEU A 189 2.87 0.79 20.97
C LEU A 189 2.04 0.07 19.90
N PRO A 190 1.11 0.75 19.22
CA PRO A 190 0.26 0.16 18.20
C PRO A 190 1.03 -0.54 17.07
N ALA A 191 2.26 -0.13 16.76
CA ALA A 191 3.13 -0.82 15.80
C ALA A 191 3.41 -2.28 16.18
N MET A 192 3.37 -2.64 17.48
CA MET A 192 3.57 -4.03 17.93
C MET A 192 2.54 -5.01 17.34
N ARG A 193 1.33 -4.52 16.99
CA ARG A 193 0.28 -5.34 16.34
C ARG A 193 0.71 -5.85 14.96
N LEU A 194 1.66 -5.17 14.33
CA LEU A 194 2.16 -5.45 12.98
C LEU A 194 3.65 -5.82 12.99
N LEU A 195 4.20 -6.28 14.12
CA LEU A 195 5.62 -6.61 14.26
C LEU A 195 6.12 -7.57 13.15
N SER A 196 5.35 -8.62 12.85
CA SER A 196 5.70 -9.57 11.77
C SER A 196 5.68 -8.96 10.37
N TYR A 197 4.86 -7.92 10.14
CA TYR A 197 4.86 -7.17 8.89
C TYR A 197 6.12 -6.29 8.81
N TYR A 198 6.46 -5.57 9.88
CA TYR A 198 7.66 -4.74 9.90
C TYR A 198 8.96 -5.54 9.79
N LYS A 199 8.98 -6.75 10.34
CA LYS A 199 10.11 -7.68 10.19
C LYS A 199 10.34 -8.04 8.72
N ARG A 200 9.27 -8.43 8.00
CA ARG A 200 9.37 -8.75 6.56
C ARG A 200 9.86 -7.55 5.74
N ASN A 201 9.38 -6.35 6.06
CA ASN A 201 9.85 -5.13 5.40
C ASN A 201 11.35 -4.90 5.66
N ALA A 202 11.83 -5.12 6.89
CA ALA A 202 13.26 -5.03 7.21
C ALA A 202 14.09 -6.03 6.38
N GLU A 203 13.61 -7.27 6.26
CA GLU A 203 14.26 -8.32 5.47
C GLU A 203 14.28 -7.96 3.97
N ALA A 204 13.15 -7.46 3.43
CA ALA A 204 13.05 -7.04 2.03
C ALA A 204 14.02 -5.91 1.68
N LEU A 205 14.18 -4.93 2.57
CA LEU A 205 15.10 -3.80 2.40
C LEU A 205 16.58 -4.21 2.30
N LEU A 206 16.94 -5.39 2.83
CA LEU A 206 18.32 -5.90 2.80
C LEU A 206 18.67 -6.63 1.50
N VAL A 207 17.67 -7.18 0.81
CA VAL A 207 17.90 -8.16 -0.26
C VAL A 207 17.25 -7.81 -1.60
N LYS A 208 16.41 -6.75 -1.65
CA LYS A 208 15.66 -6.37 -2.85
C LYS A 208 15.79 -4.89 -3.18
N ASP A 209 15.76 -4.56 -4.46
CA ASP A 209 15.60 -3.18 -4.91
C ASP A 209 14.14 -2.71 -4.76
N THR A 210 13.84 -2.09 -3.63
CA THR A 210 12.50 -1.71 -3.18
C THR A 210 12.35 -0.19 -3.03
N GLU A 211 11.11 0.27 -2.98
CA GLU A 211 10.77 1.59 -2.41
C GLU A 211 10.99 1.61 -0.89
N ALA A 212 10.78 2.76 -0.26
CA ALA A 212 10.78 2.82 1.19
C ALA A 212 9.79 1.80 1.78
N PHE A 213 10.10 1.31 2.97
CA PHE A 213 9.39 0.28 3.72
C PHE A 213 9.39 -1.10 3.05
N GLY A 214 10.31 -1.35 2.12
CA GLY A 214 10.39 -2.63 1.42
C GLY A 214 9.21 -2.87 0.47
N LEU A 215 8.51 -1.80 0.06
CA LEU A 215 7.39 -1.89 -0.87
C LEU A 215 7.91 -2.21 -2.29
N PRO A 216 7.15 -2.99 -3.09
CA PRO A 216 7.56 -3.37 -4.43
C PRO A 216 7.56 -2.15 -5.36
N LYS A 217 8.56 -2.07 -6.24
CA LYS A 217 8.57 -1.13 -7.36
C LYS A 217 7.72 -1.69 -8.49
N VAL A 218 6.92 -0.84 -9.12
CA VAL A 218 6.08 -1.21 -10.26
C VAL A 218 6.24 -0.19 -11.39
N SER A 219 6.13 -0.64 -12.64
CA SER A 219 5.96 0.29 -13.76
C SER A 219 4.48 0.70 -13.84
N ALA A 220 4.22 1.94 -14.25
CA ALA A 220 2.88 2.46 -14.45
C ALA A 220 2.83 3.17 -15.81
N GLU A 221 2.70 2.38 -16.88
CA GLU A 221 2.81 2.88 -18.25
C GLU A 221 1.56 3.68 -18.66
N LEU A 222 0.42 3.35 -18.07
CA LEU A 222 -0.89 3.90 -18.41
C LEU A 222 -1.31 5.06 -17.49
N VAL A 223 -0.38 5.51 -16.63
CA VAL A 223 -0.58 6.59 -15.65
C VAL A 223 0.47 7.67 -15.86
N THR A 224 0.05 8.91 -16.13
CA THR A 224 0.99 9.96 -16.53
C THR A 224 1.25 10.98 -15.43
N ALA A 225 2.43 11.57 -15.48
CA ALA A 225 2.93 12.59 -14.57
C ALA A 225 2.12 13.90 -14.53
N ALA A 226 1.26 14.16 -15.52
CA ALA A 226 0.37 15.32 -15.54
C ALA A 226 -0.87 15.13 -14.67
N ASP A 227 -1.19 13.87 -14.34
CA ASP A 227 -2.44 13.53 -13.69
C ASP A 227 -2.42 13.94 -12.20
N PHE A 228 -1.24 13.96 -11.56
CA PHE A 228 -1.14 14.04 -10.09
C PHE A 228 -0.02 14.96 -9.56
N PRO A 229 -0.33 15.83 -8.58
CA PRO A 229 0.69 16.54 -7.82
C PRO A 229 1.42 15.58 -6.88
N GLN A 230 2.76 15.70 -6.85
CA GLN A 230 3.61 14.94 -5.94
C GLN A 230 3.27 15.24 -4.48
N LEU A 231 3.36 14.22 -3.62
CA LEU A 231 3.23 14.41 -2.18
C LEU A 231 4.29 15.39 -1.66
N ASP A 232 3.83 16.34 -0.85
CA ASP A 232 4.64 17.40 -0.27
C ASP A 232 4.41 17.51 1.25
N ASP A 233 5.08 18.48 1.85
CA ASP A 233 4.99 18.76 3.28
C ASP A 233 3.57 19.14 3.72
N ASN A 234 2.77 19.74 2.83
CA ASN A 234 1.40 20.14 3.13
C ASN A 234 0.49 18.92 3.29
N GLU A 235 0.65 17.91 2.44
CA GLU A 235 -0.08 16.64 2.58
C GLU A 235 0.25 15.96 3.91
N VAL A 236 1.53 15.91 4.30
CA VAL A 236 1.94 15.36 5.61
C VAL A 236 1.28 16.11 6.77
N LYS A 237 1.28 17.45 6.72
CA LYS A 237 0.64 18.29 7.75
C LYS A 237 -0.87 18.05 7.84
N LYS A 238 -1.55 17.79 6.72
CA LYS A 238 -2.97 17.42 6.72
C LYS A 238 -3.20 16.07 7.42
N TRP A 239 -2.35 15.07 7.17
CA TRP A 239 -2.47 13.77 7.84
C TRP A 239 -2.32 13.92 9.35
N LEU A 240 -1.28 14.65 9.79
CA LEU A 240 -1.04 14.93 11.20
C LEU A 240 -2.17 15.71 11.86
N ALA A 241 -2.68 16.75 11.18
CA ALA A 241 -3.82 17.53 11.67
C ALA A 241 -5.08 16.65 11.85
N TYR A 242 -5.35 15.75 10.89
CA TYR A 242 -6.44 14.79 11.00
C TYR A 242 -6.24 13.84 12.20
N TRP A 243 -5.05 13.25 12.33
CA TRP A 243 -4.76 12.31 13.41
C TRP A 243 -4.80 12.94 14.80
N ARG A 244 -4.34 14.19 14.94
CA ARG A 244 -4.52 14.99 16.17
C ARG A 244 -6.00 15.21 16.47
N ARG A 245 -6.79 15.59 15.46
CA ARG A 245 -8.23 15.85 15.60
C ARG A 245 -9.02 14.62 16.08
N VAL A 246 -8.62 13.41 15.67
CA VAL A 246 -9.27 12.16 16.09
C VAL A 246 -8.64 11.52 17.33
N GLY A 247 -7.69 12.21 17.99
CA GLY A 247 -7.05 11.74 19.21
C GLY A 247 -6.13 10.53 19.01
N MET A 248 -5.59 10.33 17.80
CA MET A 248 -4.61 9.29 17.53
C MET A 248 -3.21 9.67 18.05
N ILE A 249 -2.82 10.95 17.87
CA ILE A 249 -1.55 11.55 18.28
C ILE A 249 -1.79 12.91 18.95
#